data_AF-A0A1M6SPK5-F1
#
_entry.id   AF-A0A1M6SPK5-F1
#
_cell.length_a   1.000
_cell.length_b   1.000
_cell.length_c   1.000
_cell.angle_alpha   90.00
_cell.angle_beta   90.00
_cell.angle_gamma   90.00
#
_symmetry.space_group_name_H-M   'P 1'
#
loop_
_entity.id
_entity.type
_entity.pdbx_description
1 polymer ?
#
loop_
_entity_poly.entity_id
_entity_poly.type
_entity_poly.pdbx_seq_one_letter_code
_entity_poly.pdbx_strand_id
1 'polypeptide(L)'
;MNKPLGRLHDSVQPNGEEMRRDRLSQRFSQEALLERCRAQNAYFSIQSLRRAERGERVARTTVVGIAKALGRPETHYILQEGSVDSTGTPDIIGDWLALSIEDDRLSKAYVLEETTTISQKEDGTYNLTSQSETFARTEFSQNVIVVNDVIIGQTFIENWTPPAGFGSFQFQILRENTFLEGYVTWYDSDTRRIEVSKFVAVRKGIPDFDACVRAARALIETELQAFRERSPR
;
A
#
# COMPACT_ATOMS: atom_id res chain seq x y z
N MET A 1 -24.49 -30.43 1.47
CA MET A 1 -25.10 -29.60 0.42
C MET A 1 -24.69 -28.15 0.69
N ASN A 2 -23.60 -27.69 0.05
CA ASN A 2 -23.09 -26.34 0.27
C ASN A 2 -23.94 -25.36 -0.55
N LYS A 3 -24.55 -24.38 0.12
CA LYS A 3 -25.10 -23.20 -0.57
C LYS A 3 -23.92 -22.49 -1.27
N PRO A 4 -24.02 -22.13 -2.56
CA PRO A 4 -23.00 -21.31 -3.17
C PRO A 4 -22.96 -19.97 -2.43
N LEU A 5 -21.77 -19.60 -1.93
CA LEU A 5 -21.48 -18.25 -1.46
C LEU A 5 -21.89 -17.30 -2.59
N GLY A 6 -22.89 -16.46 -2.32
CA GLY A 6 -23.37 -15.48 -3.29
C GLY A 6 -22.19 -14.68 -3.82
N ARG A 7 -22.08 -14.58 -5.15
CA ARG A 7 -21.10 -13.71 -5.81
C ARG A 7 -21.19 -12.34 -5.13
N LEU A 8 -20.15 -11.96 -4.40
CA LEU A 8 -19.96 -10.58 -3.95
C LEU A 8 -20.14 -9.72 -5.20
N HIS A 9 -21.25 -8.98 -5.26
CA HIS A 9 -21.52 -8.11 -6.39
C HIS A 9 -20.44 -7.02 -6.36
N ASP A 10 -19.52 -7.10 -7.32
CA ASP A 10 -18.43 -6.15 -7.56
C ASP A 10 -19.01 -4.73 -7.68
N SER A 11 -19.05 -4.03 -6.54
CA SER A 11 -19.69 -2.73 -6.37
C SER A 11 -18.63 -1.66 -6.18
N VAL A 12 -18.71 -0.59 -6.95
CA VAL A 12 -17.75 0.53 -6.95
C VAL A 12 -18.45 1.83 -6.58
N GLN A 13 -17.72 2.78 -6.02
CA GLN A 13 -18.19 4.14 -5.78
C GLN A 13 -17.74 5.04 -6.94
N PRO A 14 -18.64 5.49 -7.84
CA PRO A 14 -18.25 6.30 -8.98
C PRO A 14 -18.11 7.80 -8.63
N ASN A 15 -17.38 8.55 -9.45
CA ASN A 15 -17.43 10.01 -9.52
C ASN A 15 -18.76 10.45 -10.16
N GLY A 16 -19.82 10.51 -9.35
CA GLY A 16 -21.17 10.80 -9.82
C GLY A 16 -21.35 12.20 -10.41
N GLU A 17 -20.62 13.19 -9.88
CA GLU A 17 -20.70 14.57 -10.37
C GLU A 17 -20.15 14.70 -11.80
N GLU A 18 -19.00 14.06 -12.06
CA GLU A 18 -18.38 14.05 -13.39
C GLU A 18 -19.25 13.30 -14.40
N MET A 19 -19.80 12.15 -14.01
CA MET A 19 -20.77 11.40 -14.83
C MET A 19 -21.99 12.24 -15.20
N ARG A 20 -22.56 12.97 -14.23
CA ARG A 20 -23.69 13.88 -14.47
C ARG A 20 -23.30 15.04 -15.40
N ARG A 21 -22.11 15.62 -15.20
CA ARG A 21 -21.59 16.72 -16.02
C ARG A 21 -21.44 16.29 -17.48
N ASP A 22 -20.84 15.13 -17.73
CA ASP A 22 -20.63 14.59 -19.07
C ASP A 22 -21.92 14.19 -19.77
N ARG A 23 -22.90 13.64 -19.03
CA ARG A 23 -24.24 13.41 -19.59
C ARG A 23 -24.89 14.71 -20.04
N LEU A 24 -24.85 15.74 -19.20
CA LEU A 24 -25.48 17.03 -19.48
C LEU A 24 -24.76 17.78 -20.61
N SER A 25 -23.43 17.68 -20.70
CA SER A 25 -22.65 18.31 -21.79
C SER A 25 -23.01 17.72 -23.16
N GLN A 26 -23.35 16.43 -23.21
CA GLN A 26 -23.86 15.75 -24.41
C GLN A 26 -25.38 15.92 -24.61
N ARG A 27 -26.05 16.74 -23.78
CA ARG A 27 -27.50 17.01 -23.82
C ARG A 27 -28.39 15.77 -23.67
N PHE A 28 -27.94 14.75 -22.96
CA PHE A 28 -28.78 13.59 -22.66
C PHE A 28 -29.62 13.80 -21.39
N SER A 29 -30.90 13.44 -21.46
CA SER A 29 -31.66 13.11 -20.25
C SER A 29 -31.19 11.77 -19.68
N GLN A 30 -31.59 11.43 -18.44
CA GLN A 30 -31.25 10.13 -17.85
C GLN A 30 -31.87 8.98 -18.66
N GLU A 31 -33.10 9.17 -19.16
CA GLU A 31 -33.81 8.22 -20.00
C GLU A 31 -33.12 8.07 -21.37
N ALA A 32 -32.71 9.17 -22.00
CA ALA A 32 -32.01 9.12 -23.28
C ALA A 32 -30.66 8.41 -23.19
N LEU A 33 -29.92 8.63 -22.09
CA LEU A 33 -28.69 7.89 -21.82
C LEU A 33 -28.98 6.39 -21.62
N LEU A 34 -30.05 6.05 -20.92
CA LEU A 34 -30.43 4.66 -20.69
C LEU A 34 -30.74 3.92 -22.00
N GLU A 35 -31.46 4.56 -22.93
CA GLU A 35 -31.71 3.99 -24.26
C GLU A 35 -30.41 3.81 -25.04
N ARG A 36 -29.48 4.78 -24.96
CA ARG A 36 -28.16 4.65 -25.58
C ARG A 36 -27.35 3.49 -25.01
N CYS A 37 -27.40 3.27 -23.70
CA CYS A 37 -26.77 2.11 -23.06
C CYS A 37 -27.36 0.79 -23.56
N ARG A 38 -28.69 0.70 -23.69
CA ARG A 38 -29.37 -0.50 -24.21
C ARG A 38 -28.97 -0.81 -25.65
N ALA A 39 -28.87 0.21 -26.49
CA ALA A 39 -28.39 0.07 -27.87
C ALA A 39 -26.95 -0.48 -27.94
N GLN A 40 -26.17 -0.38 -26.85
CA GLN A 40 -24.81 -0.90 -26.71
C GLN A 40 -24.71 -2.18 -25.87
N ASN A 41 -25.83 -2.88 -25.65
CA ASN A 41 -25.95 -4.09 -24.83
C ASN A 41 -25.59 -3.92 -23.34
N ALA A 42 -25.78 -2.72 -22.78
CA ALA A 42 -25.65 -2.47 -21.34
C ALA A 42 -27.04 -2.29 -20.71
N TYR A 43 -27.33 -3.09 -19.67
CA TYR A 43 -28.65 -3.13 -19.02
C TYR A 43 -28.53 -2.82 -17.53
N PHE A 44 -29.16 -1.73 -17.12
CA PHE A 44 -29.34 -1.33 -15.72
C PHE A 44 -30.62 -0.52 -15.56
N SER A 45 -31.03 -0.26 -14.31
CA SER A 45 -32.24 0.52 -14.04
C SER A 45 -31.96 2.03 -14.03
N ILE A 46 -32.99 2.85 -14.26
CA ILE A 46 -32.90 4.31 -14.10
C ILE A 46 -32.50 4.69 -12.66
N GLN A 47 -32.89 3.88 -11.67
CA GLN A 47 -32.51 4.07 -10.29
C GLN A 47 -31.00 3.84 -10.10
N SER A 48 -30.42 2.82 -10.73
CA SER A 48 -28.98 2.57 -10.70
C SER A 48 -28.20 3.75 -11.30
N LEU A 49 -28.68 4.35 -12.39
CA LEU A 49 -28.10 5.57 -12.95
C LEU A 49 -28.17 6.75 -11.97
N ARG A 50 -29.32 7.01 -11.36
CA ARG A 50 -29.49 8.08 -10.36
C ARG A 50 -28.61 7.88 -9.12
N ARG A 51 -28.38 6.64 -8.73
CA ARG A 51 -27.45 6.30 -7.64
C ARG A 51 -26.01 6.57 -8.06
N ALA A 52 -25.62 6.15 -9.27
CA ALA A 52 -24.29 6.43 -9.82
C ALA A 52 -24.01 7.93 -9.92
N GLU A 53 -24.95 8.73 -10.46
CA GLU A 53 -24.79 10.20 -10.56
C GLU A 53 -24.76 10.93 -9.21
N ARG A 54 -25.24 10.29 -8.14
CA ARG A 54 -25.13 10.81 -6.76
C ARG A 54 -23.85 10.32 -6.06
N GLY A 55 -23.01 9.55 -6.74
CA GLY A 55 -21.80 8.97 -6.15
C GLY A 55 -22.07 7.83 -5.17
N GLU A 56 -23.25 7.21 -5.23
CA GLU A 56 -23.54 6.03 -4.40
C GLU A 56 -22.95 4.75 -5.02
N ARG A 57 -22.64 3.77 -4.18
CA ARG A 57 -22.13 2.47 -4.64
C ARG A 57 -23.11 1.75 -5.58
N VAL A 58 -22.63 1.39 -6.75
CA VAL A 58 -23.39 0.64 -7.78
C VAL A 58 -22.53 -0.49 -8.34
N ALA A 59 -23.15 -1.45 -9.03
CA ALA A 59 -22.40 -2.52 -9.68
C ALA A 59 -21.43 -1.95 -10.71
N ARG A 60 -20.18 -2.46 -10.76
CA ARG A 60 -19.14 -2.03 -11.70
C ARG A 60 -19.63 -2.03 -13.15
N THR A 61 -20.35 -3.09 -13.53
CA THR A 61 -20.98 -3.24 -14.86
C THR A 61 -21.92 -2.09 -15.24
N THR A 62 -22.59 -1.46 -14.25
CA THR A 62 -23.41 -0.26 -14.48
C THR A 62 -22.52 0.91 -14.89
N VAL A 63 -21.43 1.14 -14.18
CA VAL A 63 -20.49 2.25 -14.48
C VAL A 63 -19.83 2.05 -15.83
N VAL A 64 -19.40 0.82 -16.16
CA VAL A 64 -18.84 0.49 -17.48
C VAL A 64 -19.83 0.79 -18.61
N GLY A 65 -21.09 0.40 -18.43
CA GLY A 65 -22.15 0.66 -19.40
C GLY A 65 -22.41 2.15 -19.62
N ILE A 66 -22.39 2.93 -18.55
CA ILE A 66 -22.53 4.39 -18.61
C ILE A 66 -21.31 5.02 -19.31
N ALA A 67 -20.10 4.58 -18.95
CA ALA A 67 -18.86 5.10 -19.51
C ALA A 67 -18.80 4.93 -21.02
N LYS A 68 -19.09 3.73 -21.50
CA LYS A 68 -19.16 3.39 -22.91
C LYS A 68 -20.20 4.24 -23.65
N ALA A 69 -21.38 4.44 -23.07
CA ALA A 69 -22.44 5.24 -23.69
C ALA A 69 -22.08 6.73 -23.78
N LEU A 70 -21.32 7.25 -22.82
CA LEU A 70 -20.79 8.61 -22.84
C LEU A 70 -19.49 8.75 -23.64
N GLY A 71 -18.94 7.66 -24.19
CA GLY A 71 -17.70 7.70 -24.97
C GLY A 71 -16.47 7.98 -24.11
N ARG A 72 -16.47 7.56 -22.85
CA ARG A 72 -15.36 7.72 -21.90
C ARG A 72 -14.82 6.38 -21.45
N PRO A 73 -13.53 6.28 -21.06
CA PRO A 73 -13.02 5.09 -20.41
C PRO A 73 -13.67 4.90 -19.03
N GLU A 74 -13.80 3.65 -18.56
CA GLU A 74 -14.42 3.36 -17.24
C GLU A 74 -13.67 4.00 -16.07
N THR A 75 -12.34 4.15 -16.19
CA THR A 75 -11.45 4.81 -15.22
C THR A 75 -11.74 6.30 -15.06
N HIS A 76 -12.47 6.92 -15.99
CA HIS A 76 -12.92 8.30 -15.85
C HIS A 76 -13.96 8.46 -14.74
N TYR A 77 -14.77 7.43 -14.49
CA TYR A 77 -15.84 7.49 -13.49
C TYR A 77 -15.61 6.58 -12.30
N ILE A 78 -14.90 5.47 -12.50
CA ILE A 78 -14.41 4.66 -11.40
C ILE A 78 -13.12 5.33 -10.96
N LEU A 79 -13.22 6.21 -9.96
CA LEU A 79 -12.06 6.60 -9.20
C LEU A 79 -11.44 5.29 -8.73
N GLN A 80 -10.22 4.98 -9.19
CA GLN A 80 -9.46 3.92 -8.55
C GLN A 80 -9.46 4.27 -7.06
N GLU A 81 -9.92 3.35 -6.21
CA GLU A 81 -9.65 3.46 -4.78
C GLU A 81 -8.11 3.54 -4.66
N GLY A 82 -7.57 4.76 -4.61
CA GLY A 82 -6.14 5.04 -4.53
C GLY A 82 -5.39 5.53 -5.78
N SER A 83 -5.99 6.21 -6.78
CA SER A 83 -5.14 7.11 -7.61
C SER A 83 -4.86 8.38 -6.81
N VAL A 84 -3.95 8.24 -5.85
CA VAL A 84 -3.19 9.35 -5.30
C VAL A 84 -2.67 10.14 -6.48
N ASP A 85 -2.97 11.44 -6.52
CA ASP A 85 -2.20 12.39 -7.31
C ASP A 85 -0.75 12.31 -6.84
N SER A 86 0.03 11.39 -7.42
CA SER A 86 1.48 11.37 -7.27
C SER A 86 2.02 12.49 -8.16
N THR A 87 1.85 13.73 -7.73
CA THR A 87 2.68 14.82 -8.22
C THR A 87 4.12 14.53 -7.78
N GLY A 88 4.82 13.74 -8.59
CA GLY A 88 6.14 13.18 -8.32
C GLY A 88 6.05 11.79 -7.66
N THR A 89 6.57 10.77 -8.34
CA THR A 89 6.96 9.54 -7.66
C THR A 89 8.12 9.92 -6.73
N PRO A 90 8.01 9.77 -5.40
CA PRO A 90 9.11 10.14 -4.51
C PRO A 90 10.36 9.32 -4.86
N ASP A 91 11.51 9.99 -4.97
CA ASP A 91 12.79 9.36 -5.26
C ASP A 91 13.28 8.59 -4.02
N ILE A 92 12.86 7.33 -3.94
CA ILE A 92 13.23 6.41 -2.85
C ILE A 92 14.30 5.40 -3.25
N ILE A 93 14.75 5.42 -4.52
CA ILE A 93 15.70 4.44 -5.05
C ILE A 93 17.09 4.68 -4.44
N GLY A 94 17.79 3.60 -4.11
CA GLY A 94 19.16 3.64 -3.61
C GLY A 94 19.34 2.87 -2.31
N ASP A 95 20.46 3.13 -1.65
CA ASP A 95 20.86 2.44 -0.43
C ASP A 95 20.45 3.21 0.82
N TRP A 96 20.02 2.46 1.82
CA TRP A 96 19.52 2.97 3.10
C TRP A 96 20.20 2.22 4.24
N LEU A 97 20.46 2.92 5.34
CA LEU A 97 20.78 2.28 6.61
C LEU A 97 19.49 2.12 7.40
N ALA A 98 19.03 0.89 7.54
CA ALA A 98 17.82 0.54 8.26
C ALA A 98 18.13 0.10 9.69
N LEU A 99 17.26 0.51 10.62
CA LEU A 99 17.28 0.18 12.03
C LEU A 99 15.91 -0.37 12.41
N SER A 100 15.88 -1.53 13.04
CA SER A 100 14.67 -2.14 13.58
C SER A 100 14.92 -2.74 14.96
N ILE A 101 13.85 -3.04 15.70
CA ILE A 101 13.95 -3.75 16.98
C ILE A 101 13.67 -5.23 16.75
N GLU A 102 14.55 -6.09 17.22
CA GLU A 102 14.33 -7.52 17.25
C GLU A 102 14.47 -8.07 18.66
N ASP A 103 13.87 -9.22 18.89
CA ASP A 103 13.94 -9.96 20.15
C ASP A 103 14.19 -11.44 19.81
N ASP A 104 15.46 -11.84 19.82
CA ASP A 104 15.78 -13.26 19.88
C ASP A 104 15.56 -13.74 21.32
N ARG A 105 14.87 -14.87 21.49
CA ARG A 105 14.43 -15.35 22.80
C ARG A 105 15.54 -15.60 23.81
N LEU A 106 16.77 -15.73 23.32
CA LEU A 106 17.95 -16.09 24.07
C LEU A 106 18.68 -14.84 24.60
N SER A 107 18.39 -13.67 24.05
CA SER A 107 18.95 -12.40 24.44
C SER A 107 17.86 -11.40 24.86
N LYS A 108 18.29 -10.19 25.20
CA LYS A 108 17.38 -9.07 25.38
C LYS A 108 17.14 -8.44 24.02
N ALA A 109 15.91 -7.98 23.78
CA ALA A 109 15.58 -7.21 22.58
C ALA A 109 16.69 -6.19 22.24
N TYR A 110 17.07 -6.08 20.98
CA TYR A 110 18.20 -5.31 20.50
C TYR A 110 17.83 -4.51 19.24
N VAL A 111 18.69 -3.53 18.89
CA VAL A 111 18.57 -2.83 17.61
C VAL A 111 19.29 -3.66 16.56
N LEU A 112 18.55 -4.11 15.57
CA LEU A 112 19.10 -4.67 14.35
C LEU A 112 19.46 -3.55 13.39
N GLU A 113 20.62 -3.67 12.76
CA GLU A 113 21.09 -2.77 11.72
C GLU A 113 21.27 -3.52 10.40
N GLU A 114 20.71 -2.96 9.33
CA GLU A 114 20.68 -3.56 8.01
C GLU A 114 21.00 -2.51 6.94
N THR A 115 21.63 -2.95 5.86
CA THR A 115 21.64 -2.16 4.63
C THR A 115 20.45 -2.59 3.79
N THR A 116 19.56 -1.64 3.50
CA THR A 116 18.40 -1.86 2.64
C THR A 116 18.61 -1.16 1.31
N THR A 117 18.57 -1.90 0.21
CA THR A 117 18.61 -1.34 -1.14
C THR A 117 17.22 -1.36 -1.74
N ILE A 118 16.75 -0.20 -2.20
CA ILE A 118 15.47 -0.02 -2.89
C ILE A 118 15.73 0.16 -4.38
N SER A 119 15.07 -0.66 -5.21
CA SER A 119 15.13 -0.58 -6.67
C SER A 119 13.73 -0.59 -7.27
N GLN A 120 13.58 -0.02 -8.46
CA GLN A 120 12.32 -0.04 -9.21
C GLN A 120 12.39 -1.11 -10.32
N LYS A 121 11.30 -1.86 -10.49
CA LYS A 121 11.11 -2.82 -11.58
C LYS A 121 10.57 -2.13 -12.83
N GLU A 122 10.65 -2.84 -13.96
CA GLU A 122 10.09 -2.38 -15.24
C GLU A 122 8.57 -2.16 -15.18
N ASP A 123 7.85 -2.89 -14.32
CA ASP A 123 6.40 -2.74 -14.12
C ASP A 123 6.01 -1.55 -13.22
N GLY A 124 6.99 -0.77 -12.77
CA GLY A 124 6.81 0.38 -11.89
C GLY A 124 6.72 0.06 -10.40
N THR A 125 6.66 -1.22 -10.00
CA THR A 125 6.71 -1.64 -8.59
C THR A 125 8.13 -1.60 -8.03
N TYR A 126 8.26 -1.71 -6.71
CA TYR A 126 9.56 -1.67 -6.04
C TYR A 126 10.01 -3.05 -5.53
N ASN A 127 11.33 -3.19 -5.40
CA ASN A 127 11.98 -4.26 -4.66
C ASN A 127 12.79 -3.62 -3.53
N LEU A 128 12.72 -4.23 -2.35
CA LEU A 128 13.62 -3.94 -1.25
C LEU A 128 14.38 -5.22 -0.91
N THR A 129 15.69 -5.08 -0.76
CA THR A 129 16.56 -6.14 -0.26
C THR A 129 17.27 -5.61 0.97
N SER A 130 17.08 -6.24 2.12
CA SER A 130 17.76 -5.89 3.37
C SER A 130 18.79 -6.96 3.71
N GLN A 131 19.99 -6.54 4.09
CA GLN A 131 21.06 -7.43 4.50
C GLN A 131 21.59 -7.02 5.88
N SER A 132 21.60 -7.98 6.80
CA SER A 132 22.25 -7.84 8.10
C SER A 132 23.62 -8.51 8.09
N GLU A 133 24.67 -7.76 8.42
CA GLU A 133 26.01 -8.33 8.61
C GLU A 133 26.07 -9.20 9.88
N THR A 134 25.27 -8.87 10.90
CA THR A 134 25.26 -9.57 12.19
C THR A 134 24.70 -10.99 12.09
N PHE A 135 23.63 -11.18 11.32
CA PHE A 135 22.89 -12.44 11.27
C PHE A 135 23.03 -13.20 9.94
N ALA A 136 23.85 -12.68 9.01
CA ALA A 136 24.08 -13.27 7.69
C ALA A 136 22.78 -13.68 6.98
N ARG A 137 21.76 -12.81 7.05
CA ARG A 137 20.44 -13.02 6.45
C ARG A 137 20.15 -11.98 5.39
N THR A 138 19.38 -12.40 4.39
CA THR A 138 18.86 -11.52 3.34
C THR A 138 17.34 -11.59 3.36
N GLU A 139 16.73 -10.43 3.48
CA GLU A 139 15.30 -10.23 3.47
C GLU A 139 14.89 -9.58 2.14
N PHE A 140 13.83 -10.10 1.53
CA PHE A 140 13.33 -9.69 0.22
C PHE A 140 11.90 -9.20 0.32
N SER A 141 11.59 -8.11 -0.36
CA SER A 141 10.22 -7.59 -0.43
C SER A 141 9.51 -7.94 -1.74
N GLN A 142 8.19 -8.12 -1.64
CA GLN A 142 7.28 -8.33 -2.77
C GLN A 142 6.03 -7.45 -2.63
N ASN A 143 5.32 -7.26 -3.75
CA ASN A 143 4.09 -6.47 -3.82
C ASN A 143 4.24 -5.05 -3.26
N VAL A 144 5.40 -4.42 -3.49
CA VAL A 144 5.72 -3.10 -2.93
C VAL A 144 5.13 -2.00 -3.80
N ILE A 145 4.30 -1.16 -3.17
CA ILE A 145 3.67 0.01 -3.78
C ILE A 145 3.95 1.26 -2.95
N VAL A 146 3.86 2.42 -3.59
CA VAL A 146 3.98 3.72 -2.93
C VAL A 146 2.68 4.50 -3.13
N VAL A 147 2.08 4.95 -2.03
CA VAL A 147 0.79 5.63 -2.00
C VAL A 147 0.89 6.81 -1.02
N ASN A 148 0.73 8.04 -1.49
CA ASN A 148 0.81 9.27 -0.65
C ASN A 148 2.06 9.29 0.25
N ASP A 149 3.25 9.15 -0.32
CA ASP A 149 4.51 9.09 0.42
C ASP A 149 4.60 7.92 1.43
N VAL A 150 3.76 6.90 1.29
CA VAL A 150 3.80 5.69 2.11
C VAL A 150 4.17 4.49 1.25
N ILE A 151 5.26 3.83 1.61
CA ILE A 151 5.70 2.55 1.04
C ILE A 151 5.00 1.43 1.80
N ILE A 152 4.31 0.54 1.09
CA ILE A 152 3.60 -0.61 1.66
C ILE A 152 4.05 -1.86 0.91
N GLY A 153 4.30 -2.95 1.63
CA GLY A 153 4.66 -4.19 0.99
C GLY A 153 4.67 -5.39 1.94
N GLN A 154 5.09 -6.52 1.38
CA GLN A 154 5.30 -7.76 2.11
C GLN A 154 6.78 -8.11 2.04
N THR A 155 7.25 -8.82 3.06
CA THR A 155 8.64 -9.23 3.16
C THR A 155 8.75 -10.72 3.46
N PHE A 156 9.83 -11.33 2.99
CA PHE A 156 10.19 -12.71 3.29
C PHE A 156 11.70 -12.90 3.42
N ILE A 157 12.12 -13.77 4.33
CA ILE A 157 13.53 -14.21 4.45
C ILE A 157 13.72 -15.49 3.63
N GLU A 158 14.71 -15.47 2.73
CA GLU A 158 15.02 -16.65 1.92
C GLU A 158 15.49 -17.80 2.83
N ASN A 159 15.05 -19.03 2.51
CA ASN A 159 15.32 -20.26 3.25
C ASN A 159 14.55 -20.44 4.58
N TRP A 160 13.65 -19.52 4.95
CA TRP A 160 12.77 -19.72 6.11
C TRP A 160 11.43 -20.34 5.66
N THR A 161 10.91 -21.28 6.46
CA THR A 161 9.65 -21.98 6.13
C THR A 161 8.46 -21.14 6.60
N PRO A 162 7.50 -20.79 5.72
CA PRO A 162 6.31 -20.05 6.13
C PRO A 162 5.53 -20.77 7.26
N PRO A 163 4.91 -20.02 8.19
CA PRO A 163 4.77 -18.56 8.20
C PRO A 163 5.99 -17.81 8.78
N ALA A 164 7.02 -18.52 9.26
CA ALA A 164 8.20 -17.89 9.81
C ALA A 164 8.95 -17.11 8.71
N GLY A 165 9.44 -15.93 9.08
CA GLY A 165 10.18 -15.06 8.16
C GLY A 165 9.30 -14.35 7.14
N PHE A 166 7.98 -14.45 7.21
CA PHE A 166 7.05 -13.64 6.40
C PHE A 166 6.51 -12.46 7.22
N GLY A 167 6.49 -11.28 6.61
CA GLY A 167 5.98 -10.07 7.23
C GLY A 167 5.28 -9.12 6.27
N SER A 168 4.70 -8.07 6.83
CA SER A 168 4.18 -6.92 6.10
C SER A 168 4.65 -5.63 6.72
N PHE A 169 4.84 -4.60 5.90
CA PHE A 169 5.40 -3.34 6.33
C PHE A 169 4.66 -2.14 5.75
N GLN A 170 4.76 -1.04 6.49
CA GLN A 170 4.28 0.27 6.08
C GLN A 170 5.27 1.32 6.56
N PHE A 171 5.88 2.07 5.63
CA PHE A 171 6.87 3.10 5.91
C PHE A 171 6.45 4.43 5.29
N GLN A 172 6.46 5.49 6.09
CA GLN A 172 6.29 6.85 5.60
C GLN A 172 7.63 7.42 5.15
N ILE A 173 7.63 8.09 4.01
CA ILE A 173 8.75 8.85 3.47
C ILE A 173 8.71 10.24 4.10
N LEU A 174 9.82 10.63 4.71
CA LEU A 174 9.94 11.86 5.49
C LEU A 174 11.18 12.63 5.07
N ARG A 175 11.20 13.92 5.44
CA ARG A 175 12.36 14.82 5.31
C ARG A 175 12.96 14.81 3.90
N GLU A 176 12.13 15.11 2.90
CA GLU A 176 12.58 15.21 1.51
C GLU A 176 13.23 13.91 1.00
N ASN A 177 12.61 12.76 1.28
CA ASN A 177 13.07 11.43 0.86
C ASN A 177 14.42 11.00 1.47
N THR A 178 14.78 11.53 2.63
CA THR A 178 16.03 11.14 3.34
C THR A 178 15.78 10.22 4.53
N PHE A 179 14.52 10.11 4.97
CA PHE A 179 14.10 9.26 6.07
C PHE A 179 12.94 8.36 5.66
N LEU A 180 12.98 7.11 6.10
CA LEU A 180 11.82 6.23 6.17
C LEU A 180 11.51 5.94 7.64
N GLU A 181 10.24 5.97 8.00
CA GLU A 181 9.80 5.63 9.35
C GLU A 181 8.49 4.85 9.29
N GLY A 182 8.39 3.78 10.07
CA GLY A 182 7.15 3.02 10.13
C GLY A 182 7.27 1.76 10.94
N TYR A 183 6.58 0.72 10.51
CA TYR A 183 6.54 -0.55 11.24
C TYR A 183 6.61 -1.74 10.29
N VAL A 184 7.25 -2.79 10.78
CA VAL A 184 7.21 -4.14 10.21
C VAL A 184 6.43 -5.03 11.17
N THR A 185 5.57 -5.86 10.62
CA THR A 185 4.76 -6.86 11.35
C THR A 185 5.09 -8.24 10.81
N TRP A 186 5.25 -9.23 11.69
CA TRP A 186 5.50 -10.61 11.27
C TRP A 186 4.86 -11.58 12.25
N TYR A 187 4.75 -12.84 11.82
CA TYR A 187 4.37 -13.93 12.72
C TYR A 187 5.62 -14.55 13.33
N ASP A 188 5.76 -14.46 14.65
CA ASP A 188 6.80 -15.16 15.39
C ASP A 188 6.33 -16.60 15.66
N SER A 189 7.02 -17.56 15.04
CA SER A 189 6.70 -18.99 15.18
C SER A 189 6.88 -19.51 16.59
N ASP A 190 7.78 -18.90 17.33
CA ASP A 190 8.16 -19.33 18.65
C ASP A 190 7.11 -18.84 19.65
N THR A 191 6.68 -17.56 19.58
CA THR A 191 5.63 -16.99 20.46
C THR A 191 4.22 -17.31 20.01
N ARG A 192 4.07 -17.73 18.73
CA ARG A 192 2.79 -17.95 18.06
C ARG A 192 1.91 -16.70 18.09
N ARG A 193 2.52 -15.53 17.91
CA ARG A 193 1.85 -14.22 17.93
C ARG A 193 2.31 -13.38 16.75
N ILE A 194 1.52 -12.36 16.45
CA ILE A 194 1.94 -11.28 15.56
C ILE A 194 2.78 -10.33 16.40
N GLU A 195 4.02 -10.15 15.98
CA GLU A 195 4.94 -9.17 16.54
C GLU A 195 4.96 -7.94 15.63
N VAL A 196 5.32 -6.80 16.23
CA VAL A 196 5.51 -5.54 15.52
C VAL A 196 6.80 -4.89 15.97
N SER A 197 7.55 -4.36 15.01
CA SER A 197 8.77 -3.62 15.27
C SER A 197 8.72 -2.27 14.59
N LYS A 198 9.27 -1.28 15.29
CA LYS A 198 9.56 0.02 14.70
C LYS A 198 10.66 -0.13 13.68
N PHE A 199 10.51 0.53 12.56
CA PHE A 199 11.49 0.61 11.51
C PHE A 199 11.84 2.07 11.25
N VAL A 200 13.13 2.37 11.15
CA VAL A 200 13.65 3.68 10.75
C VAL A 200 14.77 3.45 9.76
N ALA A 201 14.78 4.12 8.63
CA ALA A 201 15.90 4.08 7.71
C ALA A 201 16.36 5.47 7.26
N VAL A 202 17.67 5.62 7.06
CA VAL A 202 18.31 6.86 6.60
C VAL A 202 18.97 6.62 5.25
N ARG A 203 18.68 7.47 4.26
CA ARG A 203 19.25 7.35 2.92
C ARG A 203 20.76 7.56 2.96
N LYS A 204 21.54 6.66 2.36
CA LYS A 204 23.00 6.81 2.24
C LYS A 204 23.35 7.88 1.21
N GLY A 205 24.49 8.53 1.40
CA GLY A 205 25.02 9.53 0.45
C GLY A 205 24.39 10.93 0.53
N ILE A 206 23.47 11.17 1.47
CA ILE A 206 22.92 12.51 1.74
C ILE A 206 23.93 13.39 2.50
N PRO A 207 23.86 14.73 2.37
CA PRO A 207 24.53 15.62 3.30
C PRO A 207 24.14 15.31 4.74
N ASP A 208 25.09 15.37 5.67
CA ASP A 208 24.86 15.11 7.10
C ASP A 208 24.37 13.69 7.46
N PHE A 209 24.64 12.68 6.63
CA PHE A 209 24.28 11.27 6.86
C PHE A 209 24.54 10.81 8.31
N ASP A 210 25.74 11.06 8.84
CA ASP A 210 26.09 10.63 10.21
C ASP A 210 25.23 11.30 11.29
N ALA A 211 24.83 12.56 11.09
CA ALA A 211 23.95 13.26 12.02
C ALA A 211 22.53 12.68 11.97
N CYS A 212 22.04 12.39 10.77
CA CYS A 212 20.77 11.71 10.55
C CYS A 212 20.74 10.31 11.18
N VAL A 213 21.82 9.52 11.03
CA VAL A 213 21.96 8.20 11.66
C VAL A 213 21.94 8.29 13.18
N ARG A 214 22.65 9.27 13.78
CA ARG A 214 22.58 9.48 15.24
C ARG A 214 21.16 9.79 15.70
N ALA A 215 20.42 10.62 14.96
CA ALA A 215 19.03 10.92 15.27
C ALA A 215 18.12 9.67 15.14
N ALA A 216 18.31 8.87 14.09
CA ALA A 216 17.59 7.60 13.91
C ALA A 216 17.87 6.61 15.05
N ARG A 217 19.14 6.50 15.49
CA ARG A 217 19.51 5.66 16.63
C ARG A 217 18.86 6.12 17.93
N ALA A 218 18.88 7.43 18.22
CA ALA A 218 18.22 7.95 19.42
C ALA A 218 16.70 7.65 19.44
N LEU A 219 16.05 7.71 18.27
CA LEU A 219 14.64 7.35 18.13
C LEU A 219 14.41 5.86 18.39
N ILE A 220 15.17 4.98 17.74
CA ILE A 220 14.97 3.53 17.88
C ILE A 220 15.36 3.02 19.28
N GLU A 221 16.36 3.61 19.94
CA GLU A 221 16.76 3.28 21.30
C GLU A 221 15.66 3.64 22.33
N THR A 222 14.99 4.78 22.13
CA THR A 222 13.84 5.16 22.95
C THR A 222 12.70 4.14 22.82
N GLU A 223 12.40 3.71 21.60
CA GLU A 223 11.39 2.69 21.35
C GLU A 223 11.81 1.32 21.89
N LEU A 224 13.10 0.97 21.82
CA LEU A 224 13.63 -0.27 22.39
C LEU A 224 13.44 -0.32 23.91
N GLN A 225 13.68 0.79 24.60
CA GLN A 225 13.42 0.88 26.03
C GLN A 225 11.95 0.63 26.33
N ALA A 226 11.04 1.31 25.63
CA ALA A 226 9.60 1.11 25.79
C ALA A 226 9.16 -0.31 25.41
N PHE A 227 9.80 -0.95 24.43
CA PHE A 227 9.57 -2.34 24.06
C PHE A 227 9.94 -3.29 25.21
N ARG A 228 11.13 -3.13 25.79
CA ARG A 228 11.59 -3.94 26.93
C ARG A 228 10.72 -3.78 28.17
N GLU A 229 10.16 -2.59 28.41
CA GLU A 229 9.24 -2.34 29.52
C GLU A 229 7.87 -3.01 29.31
N ARG A 230 7.38 -3.07 28.06
CA ARG A 230 6.11 -3.74 27.69
C ARG A 230 6.22 -5.26 27.64
N SER A 231 7.43 -5.77 27.40
CA SER A 231 7.74 -7.19 27.33
C SER A 231 8.67 -7.59 28.49
N PRO A 232 8.23 -7.51 29.77
CA PRO A 232 9.06 -7.90 30.90
C PRO A 232 9.22 -9.42 30.88
N ARG A 233 10.30 -9.87 30.26
CA ARG A 233 10.84 -11.21 30.46
C ARG A 233 11.75 -11.20 31.69
#